data_AF-A0A4Q3D6X3-F1
#
_entry.id   AF-A0A4Q3D6X3-F1
#
_cell.length_a   1.000
_cell.length_b   1.000
_cell.length_c   1.000
_cell.angle_alpha   90.00
_cell.angle_beta   90.00
_cell.angle_gamma   90.00
#
_symmetry.space_group_name_H-M   'P 1'
#
loop_
_entity.id
_entity.type
_entity.pdbx_description
1 polymer ?
#
loop_
_entity_poly.entity_id
_entity_poly.type
_entity_poly.pdbx_seq_one_letter_code
_entity_poly.pdbx_strand_id
1 'polypeptide(L)'
;MLHPHGLGGTVEIDGFNYDWALQSEPQLSSSDGWKGMTVSLRQHDMPREAVLEFPTPKRLLRGLPKGRTHINDAIAARGVRAALSAGWDPASRGKTVVFMVDANGD
;
A
#
# COMPACT_ATOMS: atom_id res chain seq x y z
N MET A 1 9.42 23.37 -4.27
CA MET A 1 9.40 22.52 -3.07
C MET A 1 9.70 21.10 -3.54
N LEU A 2 10.78 20.51 -3.05
CA LEU A 2 11.27 19.20 -3.46
C LEU A 2 10.27 18.15 -2.97
N HIS A 3 9.43 17.61 -3.85
CA HIS A 3 8.74 16.36 -3.55
C HIS A 3 9.83 15.29 -3.53
N PRO A 4 10.15 14.66 -2.38
CA PRO A 4 10.94 13.44 -2.43
C PRO A 4 10.23 12.50 -3.39
N HIS A 5 10.98 11.76 -4.20
CA HIS A 5 10.47 10.80 -5.19
C HIS A 5 9.75 9.61 -4.52
N GLY A 6 8.74 9.88 -3.70
CA GLY A 6 7.86 8.91 -3.09
C GLY A 6 6.94 8.35 -4.16
N LEU A 7 6.93 7.03 -4.29
CA LEU A 7 5.98 6.32 -5.13
C LEU A 7 4.57 6.60 -4.60
N GLY A 8 3.81 7.42 -5.32
CA GLY A 8 2.45 7.80 -4.94
C GLY A 8 1.67 8.28 -6.16
N GLY A 9 0.35 8.22 -6.07
CA GLY A 9 -0.55 8.58 -7.15
C GLY A 9 -2.01 8.62 -6.68
N THR A 10 -2.91 8.82 -7.63
CA THR A 10 -4.36 8.87 -7.38
C THR A 10 -5.03 7.91 -8.35
N VAL A 11 -5.93 7.08 -7.85
CA VAL A 11 -6.68 6.10 -8.65
C VAL A 11 -8.17 6.29 -8.42
N GLU A 12 -8.95 6.19 -9.50
CA GLU A 12 -10.41 6.19 -9.42
C GLU A 12 -10.93 4.75 -9.30
N ILE A 13 -11.69 4.46 -8.25
CA ILE A 13 -12.35 3.17 -8.01
C ILE A 13 -13.82 3.45 -7.76
N ASP A 14 -14.70 2.82 -8.54
CA ASP A 14 -16.16 2.94 -8.38
C ASP A 14 -16.66 4.40 -8.37
N GLY A 15 -15.99 5.29 -9.11
CA GLY A 15 -16.31 6.72 -9.20
C GLY A 15 -15.79 7.57 -8.04
N PHE A 16 -15.00 7.00 -7.13
CA PHE A 16 -14.33 7.71 -6.04
C PHE A 16 -12.83 7.77 -6.29
N ASN A 17 -12.23 8.93 -6.01
CA ASN A 17 -10.79 9.13 -6.11
C ASN A 17 -10.11 8.70 -4.80
N TYR A 18 -9.10 7.85 -4.92
CA TYR A 18 -8.28 7.37 -3.82
C TYR A 18 -6.83 7.76 -4.07
N ASP A 19 -6.28 8.54 -3.14
CA ASP A 19 -4.86 8.83 -3.08
C ASP A 19 -4.13 7.68 -2.40
N TRP A 20 -3.03 7.26 -3.00
CA TRP A 20 -2.15 6.26 -2.46
C TRP A 20 -0.73 6.78 -2.40
N ALA A 21 -0.02 6.41 -1.34
CA ALA A 21 1.38 6.77 -1.17
C ALA A 21 2.13 5.62 -0.50
N LEU A 22 3.29 5.30 -1.04
CA LEU A 22 4.19 4.34 -0.46
C LEU A 22 4.87 4.95 0.78
N GLN A 23 4.60 4.37 1.95
CA GLN A 23 5.19 4.80 3.22
C GLN A 23 6.53 4.12 3.48
N SER A 24 6.66 2.85 3.15
CA SER A 24 7.92 2.11 3.30
C SER A 24 8.07 1.07 2.21
N GLU A 25 9.23 1.09 1.56
CA GLU A 25 9.63 0.05 0.63
C GLU A 25 10.08 -1.23 1.36
N PRO A 26 10.05 -2.39 0.67
CA PRO A 26 10.65 -3.59 1.23
C PRO A 26 12.15 -3.35 1.41
N GLN A 27 12.62 -3.52 2.64
CA GLN A 27 14.02 -3.33 3.01
C GLN A 27 14.55 -4.60 3.65
N LEU A 28 15.73 -5.03 3.23
CA LEU A 28 16.48 -6.06 3.95
C LEU A 28 17.06 -5.41 5.21
N SER A 29 16.57 -5.82 6.37
CA SER A 29 17.12 -5.43 7.66
C SER A 29 18.11 -6.49 8.12
N SER A 30 19.28 -6.06 8.59
CA SER A 30 20.34 -6.95 9.05
C SER A 30 19.97 -7.77 10.29
N SER A 31 19.00 -7.31 11.09
CA SER A 31 18.59 -7.97 12.34
C SER A 31 17.29 -8.78 12.24
N ASP A 32 16.36 -8.38 11.38
CA ASP A 32 14.98 -8.93 11.35
C ASP A 32 14.65 -9.62 10.02
N GLY A 33 15.62 -9.70 9.12
CA GLY A 33 15.40 -10.17 7.75
C GLY A 33 14.65 -9.13 6.92
N TRP A 34 13.86 -9.59 5.96
CA TRP A 34 13.15 -8.69 5.07
C TRP A 34 11.93 -8.06 5.75
N LYS A 35 11.93 -6.73 5.83
CA LYS A 35 10.76 -5.95 6.21
C LYS A 35 9.86 -5.77 4.98
N GLY A 36 8.56 -6.00 5.17
CA GLY A 36 7.54 -5.80 4.16
C GLY A 36 7.40 -4.34 3.72
N MET A 37 6.45 -4.10 2.83
CA MET A 37 6.16 -2.77 2.29
C MET A 37 4.85 -2.25 2.86
N THR A 38 4.77 -0.96 3.16
CA THR A 38 3.53 -0.33 3.60
C THR A 38 3.08 0.78 2.66
N VAL A 39 1.81 0.77 2.28
CA VAL A 39 1.18 1.78 1.41
C VAL A 39 0.02 2.41 2.16
N SER A 40 0.01 3.72 2.32
CA SER A 40 -1.15 4.45 2.83
C SER A 40 -2.13 4.72 1.69
N LEU A 41 -3.41 4.52 1.95
CA LEU A 41 -4.54 4.80 1.09
C LEU A 41 -5.48 5.78 1.78
N ARG A 42 -5.99 6.74 1.03
CA ARG A 42 -6.97 7.70 1.52
C ARG A 42 -7.93 8.06 0.41
N GLN A 43 -9.22 8.05 0.71
CA GLN A 43 -10.21 8.56 -0.24
C GLN A 43 -10.24 10.09 -0.19
N HIS A 44 -10.38 10.74 -1.35
CA HIS A 44 -10.65 12.16 -1.44
C HIS A 44 -11.93 12.48 -0.64
N ASP A 45 -11.93 13.60 0.07
CA ASP A 45 -13.04 14.08 0.92
C ASP A 45 -13.33 13.24 2.16
N MET A 46 -12.53 12.20 2.43
CA MET A 46 -12.68 11.35 3.60
C MET A 46 -11.54 11.56 4.62
N PRO A 47 -11.85 11.53 5.92
CA PRO A 47 -10.86 11.67 6.98
C PRO A 47 -10.15 10.35 7.32
N ARG A 48 -10.67 9.19 6.87
CA ARG A 48 -10.15 7.89 7.25
C ARG A 48 -9.05 7.44 6.29
N GLU A 49 -7.89 7.11 6.85
CA GLU A 49 -6.78 6.49 6.14
C GLU A 49 -6.80 4.97 6.36
N ALA A 50 -6.41 4.21 5.34
CA ALA A 50 -6.03 2.81 5.47
C ALA A 50 -4.54 2.66 5.19
N VAL A 51 -3.89 1.74 5.86
CA VAL A 51 -2.52 1.34 5.55
C VAL A 51 -2.56 -0.12 5.12
N LEU A 52 -2.05 -0.40 3.94
CA LEU A 52 -1.85 -1.74 3.44
C LEU A 52 -0.43 -2.17 3.75
N GLU A 53 -0.30 -3.24 4.52
CA GLU A 53 0.97 -3.91 4.74
C GLU A 53 1.07 -5.11 3.79
N PHE A 54 2.00 -5.02 2.85
CA PHE A 54 2.34 -6.10 1.94
C PHE A 54 3.46 -6.93 2.58
N PRO A 55 3.29 -8.26 2.70
CA PRO A 55 4.32 -9.14 3.21
C PRO A 55 5.51 -9.14 2.26
N THR A 56 6.67 -9.50 2.79
CA THR A 56 7.87 -9.62 1.97
C THR A 56 7.61 -10.56 0.79
N PRO A 57 7.80 -10.09 -0.46
CA PRO A 57 7.68 -10.93 -1.63
C PRO A 57 8.52 -12.20 -1.48
N LYS A 58 7.91 -13.38 -1.69
CA LYS A 58 8.61 -14.68 -1.62
C LYS A 58 9.85 -14.74 -2.51
N ARG A 59 9.89 -13.92 -3.57
CA ARG A 59 11.05 -13.75 -4.44
C ARG A 59 12.26 -13.17 -3.68
N LEU A 60 12.05 -12.20 -2.81
CA LEU A 60 13.08 -11.61 -1.96
C LEU A 60 13.53 -12.58 -0.87
N LEU A 61 12.60 -13.36 -0.30
CA LEU A 61 12.92 -14.48 0.60
C LEU A 61 13.79 -15.56 -0.07
N ARG A 62 13.71 -15.71 -1.39
CA ARG A 62 14.57 -16.59 -2.20
C ARG A 62 15.94 -15.98 -2.55
N GLY A 63 16.32 -14.85 -1.95
CA GLY A 63 17.62 -14.21 -2.17
C GLY A 63 17.78 -13.52 -3.52
N LEU A 64 16.70 -13.35 -4.29
CA LEU A 64 16.75 -12.62 -5.54
C LEU A 64 16.88 -11.11 -5.27
N PRO A 65 17.60 -10.36 -6.13
CA PRO A 65 17.83 -8.94 -5.92
C PRO A 65 16.51 -8.16 -5.86
N LYS A 66 16.50 -7.11 -5.03
CA LYS A 66 15.39 -6.14 -4.97
C LYS A 66 15.27 -5.47 -6.33
N GLY A 67 14.36 -5.98 -7.17
CA GLY A 67 13.91 -5.23 -8.35
C GLY A 67 13.29 -3.91 -7.89
N ARG A 68 13.30 -2.87 -8.75
CA ARG A 68 12.58 -1.63 -8.45
C ARG A 68 11.13 -1.95 -8.13
N THR A 69 10.69 -1.59 -6.94
CA THR A 69 9.29 -1.70 -6.53
C THR A 69 8.53 -0.59 -7.23
N HIS A 70 7.99 -0.86 -8.43
CA HIS A 70 7.04 0.05 -9.06
C HIS A 70 5.64 -0.33 -8.59
N ILE A 71 5.10 0.43 -7.63
CA ILE A 71 3.66 0.48 -7.44
C ILE A 71 3.11 1.30 -8.61
N ASN A 72 2.35 0.67 -9.48
CA ASN A 72 1.56 1.35 -10.51
C ASN A 72 0.12 1.50 -10.00
N ASP A 73 -0.67 2.35 -10.66
CA ASP A 73 -2.07 2.59 -10.31
C ASP A 73 -2.90 1.30 -10.27
N ALA A 74 -2.57 0.31 -11.11
CA ALA A 74 -3.21 -1.01 -11.08
C ALA A 74 -2.97 -1.79 -9.78
N ILE A 75 -1.78 -1.68 -9.16
CA ILE A 75 -1.47 -2.31 -7.87
C ILE A 75 -2.17 -1.53 -6.76
N ALA A 76 -2.14 -0.20 -6.81
CA ALA A 76 -2.86 0.63 -5.86
C ALA A 76 -4.37 0.38 -5.90
N ALA A 77 -4.96 0.29 -7.09
CA ALA A 77 -6.36 -0.08 -7.31
C ALA A 77 -6.73 -1.43 -6.68
N ARG A 78 -5.87 -2.44 -6.86
CA ARG A 78 -6.05 -3.75 -6.21
C ARG A 78 -5.96 -3.64 -4.70
N GLY A 79 -4.98 -2.91 -4.19
CA GLY A 79 -4.86 -2.64 -2.76
C GLY A 79 -6.10 -1.97 -2.18
N VAL A 80 -6.63 -0.94 -2.82
CA VAL A 80 -7.87 -0.25 -2.40
C VAL A 80 -9.02 -1.25 -2.38
N ARG A 81 -9.19 -2.05 -3.44
CA ARG A 81 -10.24 -3.08 -3.49
C ARG A 81 -10.07 -4.14 -2.41
N ALA A 82 -8.85 -4.59 -2.13
CA ALA A 82 -8.57 -5.53 -1.06
C ALA A 82 -8.91 -4.92 0.31
N ALA A 83 -8.57 -3.65 0.55
CA ALA A 83 -8.96 -2.94 1.76
C ALA A 83 -10.49 -2.88 1.91
N LEU A 84 -11.20 -2.46 0.85
CA LEU A 84 -12.66 -2.40 0.83
C LEU A 84 -13.28 -3.79 1.08
N SER A 85 -12.76 -4.82 0.43
CA SER A 85 -13.19 -6.22 0.60
C SER A 85 -12.89 -6.75 2.01
N ALA A 86 -11.81 -6.28 2.64
CA ALA A 86 -11.48 -6.58 4.03
C ALA A 86 -12.33 -5.79 5.05
N GLY A 87 -13.27 -4.96 4.59
CA GLY A 87 -14.18 -4.19 5.45
C GLY A 87 -13.66 -2.80 5.81
N TRP A 88 -12.72 -2.25 5.03
CA TRP A 88 -12.38 -0.83 5.13
C TRP A 88 -13.56 0.03 4.68
N ASP A 89 -14.00 0.92 5.56
CA ASP A 89 -15.05 1.88 5.26
C ASP A 89 -14.48 3.31 5.36
N PRO A 90 -14.24 4.00 4.23
CA PRO A 90 -13.64 5.34 4.24
C PRO A 90 -14.55 6.43 4.82
N ALA A 91 -15.88 6.23 4.81
CA ALA A 91 -16.86 7.14 5.40
C ALA A 91 -16.94 7.02 6.93
N SER A 92 -16.47 5.90 7.49
CA SER A 92 -16.42 5.68 8.93
C SER A 92 -15.44 6.63 9.62
N ARG A 93 -15.87 7.22 10.75
CA ARG A 93 -15.02 8.06 11.59
C ARG A 93 -14.28 7.19 12.60
N GLY A 94 -12.99 6.93 12.35
CA GLY A 94 -12.16 6.08 13.22
C GLY A 94 -10.66 6.23 12.98
N LYS A 95 -9.86 5.49 13.76
CA LYS A 95 -8.39 5.42 13.60
C LYS A 95 -8.01 4.75 12.27
N THR A 96 -6.81 5.09 11.77
CA THR A 96 -6.16 4.42 10.64
C THR A 96 -6.18 2.91 10.84
N VAL A 97 -6.65 2.17 9.84
CA VAL A 97 -6.72 0.70 9.90
C VAL A 97 -5.59 0.13 9.07
N VAL A 98 -4.84 -0.81 9.65
CA VAL A 98 -3.82 -1.55 8.94
C VAL A 98 -4.42 -2.85 8.43
N PHE A 99 -4.37 -3.07 7.12
CA PHE A 99 -4.78 -4.30 6.47
C PHE A 99 -3.56 -5.02 5.94
N MET A 100 -3.40 -6.29 6.30
CA MET A 100 -2.38 -7.14 5.69
C MET A 100 -2.93 -7.69 4.37
N VAL A 101 -2.25 -7.39 3.27
CA VAL A 101 -2.68 -7.77 1.91
C VAL A 101 -1.70 -8.81 1.39
N ASP A 102 -2.15 -9.88 0.72
CA ASP A 102 -1.21 -10.84 0.14
C ASP A 102 -0.32 -10.17 -0.93
N ALA A 103 0.82 -10.78 -1.27
CA ALA A 103 1.80 -10.22 -2.20
C ALA A 103 1.23 -9.88 -3.60
N ASN A 104 0.01 -10.34 -3.91
CA ASN A 104 -0.70 -10.05 -5.16
C ASN A 104 -1.74 -8.92 -5.07
N GLY A 105 -2.07 -8.42 -3.88
CA GLY A 105 -3.15 -7.44 -3.74
C GLY A 105 -4.56 -8.05 -3.67
N ASP A 106 -4.69 -9.31 -3.24
CA ASP A 106 -5.97 -10.06 -3.11
C ASP A 106 -6.29 -10.32 -1.63
#